data_AF-A0A3N4R2A0-F1
#
_entry.id   AF-A0A3N4R2A0-F1
#
_cell.length_a   1.000
_cell.length_b   1.000
_cell.length_c   1.000
_cell.angle_alpha   90.00
_cell.angle_beta   90.00
_cell.angle_gamma   90.00
#
_symmetry.space_group_name_H-M   'P 1'
#
loop_
_entity.id
_entity.type
_entity.pdbx_description
1 polymer ?
#
loop_
_entity_poly.entity_id
_entity_poly.type
_entity_poly.pdbx_seq_one_letter_code
_entity_poly.pdbx_strand_id
1 'polypeptide(L)' 'MIAPGQTYTSCDPRGGPTIRIEKYQRGDRYAHVVDATTGKYPRVILVSSLHATGTAAWGKPRRTGYRLVTEAAG' A
#
# COMPACT_ATOMS: atom_id res chain seq x y z
N MET A 1 -0.45 -6.28 9.46
CA MET A 1 0.32 -7.30 8.71
C MET A 1 0.00 -7.10 7.24
N ILE A 2 0.96 -7.27 6.31
CA ILE A 2 0.67 -7.14 4.88
C ILE A 2 0.18 -8.47 4.34
N ALA A 3 -0.90 -8.45 3.57
CA ALA A 3 -1.53 -9.63 2.98
C ALA A 3 -2.09 -9.34 1.58
N PRO A 4 -2.15 -10.34 0.67
CA PRO A 4 -2.86 -10.23 -0.59
C PRO A 4 -4.31 -9.76 -0.39
N GLY A 5 -4.81 -8.95 -1.32
CA GLY A 5 -6.16 -8.39 -1.28
C GLY A 5 -6.28 -7.05 -0.55
N GLN A 6 -5.35 -6.71 0.34
CA GLN A 6 -5.32 -5.39 0.98
C GLN A 6 -5.18 -4.27 -0.04
N THR A 7 -5.87 -3.14 0.20
CA THR A 7 -5.76 -1.95 -0.63
C THR A 7 -5.09 -0.81 0.12
N TYR A 8 -4.23 -0.07 -0.58
CA TYR A 8 -3.50 1.06 -0.04
C TYR A 8 -3.63 2.26 -0.98
N THR A 9 -3.75 3.47 -0.45
CA THR A 9 -3.82 4.71 -1.24
C THR A 9 -2.63 5.62 -0.99
N SER A 10 -2.23 6.39 -2.00
CA SER A 10 -1.08 7.28 -1.93
C SER A 10 -1.18 8.26 -0.76
N CYS A 11 -0.08 8.46 -0.04
CA CYS A 11 0.07 9.52 0.93
C CYS A 11 0.61 10.82 0.33
N ASP A 12 0.93 10.86 -0.97
CA ASP A 12 1.35 12.10 -1.61
C ASP A 12 0.20 13.12 -1.58
N PRO A 13 0.43 14.36 -1.10
CA PRO A 13 -0.61 15.39 -1.03
C PRO A 13 -1.16 15.81 -2.41
N ARG A 14 -0.45 15.52 -3.50
CA ARG A 14 -0.93 15.73 -4.88
C ARG A 14 -1.89 14.62 -5.33
N GLY A 15 -2.11 13.62 -4.48
CA GLY A 15 -2.87 12.42 -4.80
C GLY A 15 -2.01 11.36 -5.46
N GLY A 16 -2.64 10.25 -5.83
CA GLY A 16 -1.97 9.14 -6.51
C GLY A 16 -2.85 7.91 -6.58
N PRO A 17 -2.36 6.85 -7.24
CA PRO A 17 -3.15 5.65 -7.46
C PRO A 17 -3.39 4.89 -6.16
N THR A 18 -4.55 4.24 -6.07
CA THR A 18 -4.82 3.20 -5.09
C THR A 18 -4.33 1.86 -5.63
N ILE A 19 -3.60 1.14 -4.81
CA ILE A 19 -2.97 -0.14 -5.15
C ILE A 19 -3.58 -1.27 -4.35
N ARG A 20 -3.63 -2.46 -4.92
CA ARG A 20 -4.00 -3.69 -4.22
C ARG A 20 -2.81 -4.64 -4.19
N ILE A 21 -2.56 -5.24 -3.03
CA ILE A 21 -1.55 -6.30 -2.91
C ILE A 21 -2.03 -7.51 -3.69
N GLU A 22 -1.28 -7.88 -4.72
CA GLU A 22 -1.52 -9.09 -5.50
C GLU A 22 -0.79 -10.28 -4.87
N LYS A 23 0.48 -10.09 -4.52
CA LYS A 23 1.30 -11.12 -3.88
C LYS A 23 2.28 -10.50 -2.88
N TYR A 24 2.40 -11.14 -1.73
CA TYR A 24 3.41 -10.82 -0.75
C TYR A 24 3.76 -12.06 0.06
N GLN A 25 5.06 -12.31 0.23
CA GLN A 25 5.56 -13.33 1.14
C GLN A 25 6.13 -12.64 2.39
N ARG A 26 5.77 -13.14 3.57
CA ARG A 26 6.21 -12.55 4.84
C ARG A 26 7.74 -12.58 4.93
N GLY A 27 8.33 -11.40 5.14
CA GLY A 27 9.79 -11.24 5.24
C GLY A 27 10.41 -10.67 3.96
N ASP A 28 9.68 -10.65 2.85
CA ASP A 28 10.16 -10.02 1.63
C ASP A 28 10.27 -8.50 1.80
N ARG A 29 11.29 -7.93 1.15
CA ARG A 29 11.48 -6.47 1.10
C ARG A 29 10.46 -5.78 0.21
N TYR A 30 9.81 -6.53 -0.66
CA TYR A 30 8.94 -6.02 -1.70
C TYR A 30 7.58 -6.70 -1.71
N ALA A 31 6.54 -5.96 -2.09
CA ALA A 31 5.22 -6.48 -2.38
C ALA A 31 4.89 -6.27 -3.87
N HIS A 32 4.23 -7.26 -4.47
CA HIS A 32 3.69 -7.15 -5.81
C HIS A 32 2.29 -6.57 -5.73
N VAL A 33 2.05 -5.52 -6.50
CA VAL A 33 0.79 -4.78 -6.46
C VAL A 33 0.29 -4.47 -7.85
N VAL A 34 -1.02 -4.32 -7.94
CA VAL A 34 -1.73 -3.89 -9.14
C VAL A 34 -2.56 -2.65 -8.82
N ASP A 35 -3.06 -1.97 -9.85
CA ASP A 35 -4.11 -0.98 -9.68
C ASP A 35 -5.33 -1.59 -8.97
N ALA A 36 -5.81 -0.93 -7.92
CA ALA A 36 -6.85 -1.51 -7.07
C ALA A 36 -8.19 -1.68 -7.78
N THR A 37 -8.50 -0.83 -8.77
CA THR A 37 -9.79 -0.82 -9.47
C THR A 37 -9.77 -1.75 -10.67
N THR A 38 -8.72 -1.69 -11.49
CA THR A 38 -8.65 -2.39 -12.77
C THR A 38 -7.91 -3.72 -12.70
N GLY A 39 -7.10 -3.95 -11.66
CA GLY A 39 -6.21 -5.10 -11.56
C GLY A 39 -5.05 -5.09 -12.57
N LYS A 40 -4.84 -3.98 -13.28
CA LYS A 40 -3.78 -3.83 -14.29
C LYS A 40 -2.55 -3.12 -13.71
N TYR A 41 -1.53 -2.92 -14.55
CA TYR A 41 -0.29 -2.22 -14.20
C TYR A 41 0.46 -2.86 -13.02
N PRO A 42 0.92 -4.12 -13.18
CA PRO A 42 1.67 -4.79 -12.15
C PRO A 42 2.97 -4.02 -11.87
N ARG A 43 3.24 -3.80 -10.59
CA ARG A 43 4.44 -3.10 -10.11
C ARG A 43 4.91 -3.71 -8.80
N VAL A 44 6.19 -3.49 -8.52
CA VAL A 44 6.83 -3.92 -7.27
C VAL A 44 7.08 -2.68 -6.42
N ILE A 45 6.72 -2.72 -5.15
CA ILE A 45 6.95 -1.62 -4.21
C ILE A 45 7.64 -2.11 -2.95
N LEU A 46 8.36 -1.22 -2.29
CA LEU A 46 8.98 -1.51 -0.99
C LEU A 46 7.90 -1.69 0.08
N VAL A 47 8.03 -2.72 0.89
CA VAL A 47 7.19 -2.94 2.07
C VAL A 47 7.28 -1.76 3.05
N SER A 48 8.44 -1.11 3.15
CA SER A 48 8.62 0.09 3.99
C SER A 48 7.77 1.29 3.53
N SER A 49 7.27 1.28 2.29
CA SER A 49 6.36 2.30 1.77
C SER A 49 4.89 1.99 2.08
N LEU A 50 4.57 0.82 2.65
CA LEU A 50 3.23 0.43 3.07
C LEU A 50 3.03 0.75 4.55
N HIS A 51 2.03 1.55 4.85
CA HIS A 51 1.78 2.07 6.19
C HIS A 51 0.38 1.69 6.67
N ALA A 52 0.29 1.31 7.95
CA ALA A 52 -1.00 1.02 8.58
C ALA A 52 -1.92 2.25 8.65
N THR A 53 -1.34 3.45 8.78
CA THR A 53 -2.10 4.72 8.84
C THR A 53 -1.43 5.78 7.96
N GLY A 54 -2.21 6.80 7.62
CA GLY A 54 -1.70 8.00 6.93
C GLY A 54 -0.91 8.95 7.83
N THR A 55 -0.70 8.62 9.10
CA THR A 55 0.00 9.47 10.08
C THR A 55 1.39 8.92 10.36
N ALA A 56 2.39 9.79 10.37
CA ALA A 56 3.76 9.46 10.72
C ALA A 56 3.95 9.44 12.25
N ALA A 57 5.04 8.84 12.72
CA ALA A 57 5.30 8.65 14.16
C ALA A 57 5.30 9.95 14.98
N TRP A 58 5.77 11.06 14.39
CA TRP A 58 5.74 12.41 14.97
C TRP A 58 4.38 13.14 14.88
N GLY A 59 3.30 12.41 14.57
CA GLY A 59 1.92 12.94 14.59
C GLY A 59 1.49 13.77 13.37
N LYS A 60 2.33 13.93 12.35
CA LYS A 60 2.00 14.65 11.11
C LYS A 60 1.52 13.71 10.00
N PRO A 61 0.70 14.18 9.04
CA PRO A 61 0.36 13.39 7.85
C PRO A 61 1.61 12.93 7.10
N ARG A 62 1.59 11.68 6.64
CA ARG A 62 2.60 11.16 5.71
C ARG A 62 2.45 11.87 4.38
N ARG A 63 3.58 12.11 3.73
CA ARG A 63 3.66 12.72 2.39
C ARG A 63 4.20 11.77 1.33
N THR A 64 4.54 10.55 1.73
CA THR A 64 5.20 9.53 0.91
C THR A 64 4.67 8.15 1.27
N GLY A 65 4.78 7.22 0.34
CA GLY A 65 4.29 5.85 0.52
C GLY A 65 2.77 5.76 0.37
N TYR A 66 2.21 4.70 0.92
CA TYR A 66 0.80 4.37 0.79
C TYR A 66 0.24 3.98 2.16
N ARG A 67 -0.97 4.44 2.47
CA ARG A 67 -1.70 4.08 3.69
C ARG A 67 -2.75 3.03 3.41
N LEU A 68 -2.93 2.10 4.33
CA LEU A 68 -3.98 1.10 4.28
C LEU A 68 -5.36 1.77 4.24
N VAL A 69 -6.24 1.24 3.39
CA VAL A 69 -7.63 1.67 3.23
C VAL A 69 -8.59 0.53 3.55
N THR A 70 -8.34 -0.66 3.00
CA THR A 70 -9.16 -1.85 3.21
C THR A 70 -8.26 -3.02 3.56
N GLU A 71 -8.64 -3.75 4.60
CA GLU A 71 -7.99 -5.02 4.98
C GLU A 71 -8.32 -6.10 3.95
N ALA A 72 -7.54 -7.19 3.93
CA ALA A 72 -7.90 -8.36 3.13
C ALA A 72 -9.22 -8.92 3.66
N ALA A 73 -10.15 -9.27 2.76
CA ALA A 73 -11.26 -10.13 3.13
C ALA A 73 -10.65 -11.48 3.58
N GLY A 74 -10.89 -11.84 4.84
CA GLY A 74 -10.37 -13.06 5.44
C GLY A 74 -10.93 -14.33 4.82
#